data_AF-A0A7K0D5M4-F1
#
_entry.id   AF-A0A7K0D5M4-F1
#
_cell.length_a   1.000
_cell.length_b   1.000
_cell.length_c   1.000
_cell.angle_alpha   90.00
_cell.angle_beta   90.00
_cell.angle_gamma   90.00
#
_symmetry.space_group_name_H-M   'P 1'
#
loop_
_entity.id
_entity.type
_entity.pdbx_description
1 polymer ?
#
loop_
_entity_poly.entity_id
_entity_poly.type
_entity_poly.pdbx_seq_one_letter_code
_entity_poly.pdbx_strand_id
1 'polypeptide(L)'
;MTLVRPKAAPPQRSTRSASGSTRVEGLRARVARGSRIWVEGVHDAALVERVWGHDLRVEGVVVEHLEGLDNLAARLTEFEPGPGHRVGVLVDHLVAGSKESNLTTGLGPHVLVTGHPYVDVWQAVRPQALGIAEWPRVPRDEDWKTGICRRLGWGTPQEGWRRVYNAVDSFRDLEAPLLGAVERLIDFVTETD
;
A
#
# COMPACT_ATOMS: atom_id res chain seq x y z
N MET A 1 13.26 49.53 28.73
CA MET A 1 12.87 48.11 28.64
C MET A 1 13.28 47.62 27.27
N THR A 2 14.38 46.87 27.16
CA THR A 2 14.87 46.37 25.87
C THR A 2 14.31 44.96 25.68
N LEU A 3 13.43 44.77 24.69
CA LEU A 3 12.88 43.46 24.35
C LEU A 3 13.92 42.63 23.60
N VAL A 4 14.29 41.48 24.17
CA VAL A 4 15.18 40.50 23.52
C VAL A 4 14.33 39.58 22.63
N ARG A 5 14.74 39.42 21.38
CA ARG A 5 14.06 38.55 20.40
C ARG A 5 14.16 37.09 20.86
N PRO A 6 13.05 36.33 20.99
CA PRO A 6 13.11 34.94 21.42
C PRO A 6 13.88 34.09 20.40
N LYS A 7 14.78 33.25 20.90
CA LYS A 7 15.51 32.25 20.12
C LYS A 7 14.50 31.22 19.60
N ALA A 8 14.43 31.03 18.28
CA ALA A 8 13.55 30.05 17.67
C ALA A 8 13.83 28.65 18.22
N ALA A 9 12.78 27.96 18.68
CA ALA A 9 12.87 26.58 19.12
C ALA A 9 13.25 25.69 17.91
N PRO A 10 14.07 24.64 18.10
CA PRO A 10 14.39 23.71 17.03
C PRO A 10 13.11 23.04 16.51
N PRO A 11 13.03 22.71 15.20
CA PRO A 11 11.86 22.08 14.63
C PRO A 11 11.58 20.76 15.35
N GLN A 12 10.40 20.66 15.94
CA GLN A 12 9.95 19.45 16.63
C GLN A 12 9.68 18.38 15.58
N ARG A 13 10.35 17.22 15.68
CA ARG A 13 10.10 16.09 14.78
C ARG A 13 8.63 15.68 14.88
N SER A 14 8.02 15.36 13.74
CA SER A 14 6.62 14.92 13.73
C SER A 14 6.48 13.67 14.60
N THR A 15 5.54 13.72 15.53
CA THR A 15 5.16 12.57 16.36
C THR A 15 4.25 11.59 15.62
N ARG A 16 3.95 11.85 14.34
CA ARG A 16 3.07 11.03 13.49
C ARG A 16 3.86 10.36 12.35
N SER A 17 3.47 9.14 12.00
CA SER A 17 3.94 8.39 10.83
C SER A 17 3.24 8.86 9.54
N ALA A 18 3.63 8.31 8.38
CA ALA A 18 2.99 8.58 7.10
C ALA A 18 1.57 8.00 7.01
N SER A 19 1.25 6.93 7.76
CA SER A 19 -0.11 6.40 7.92
C SER A 19 -0.98 7.22 8.87
N GLY A 20 -0.36 8.15 9.63
CA GLY A 20 -1.04 8.97 10.62
C GLY A 20 -1.07 8.36 12.03
N SER A 21 -0.44 7.21 12.27
CA SER A 21 -0.25 6.64 13.61
C SER A 21 0.73 7.46 14.45
N THR A 22 0.78 7.21 15.77
CA THR A 22 1.83 7.80 16.63
C THR A 22 3.14 7.08 16.40
N ARG A 23 4.19 7.84 16.07
CA ARG A 23 5.51 7.30 15.78
C ARG A 23 6.16 6.74 17.06
N VAL A 24 6.49 5.46 17.01
CA VAL A 24 7.30 4.80 18.04
C VAL A 24 8.80 4.96 17.70
N GLU A 25 9.57 5.50 18.64
CA GLU A 25 11.03 5.56 18.58
C GLU A 25 11.67 4.39 19.33
N GLY A 26 12.91 4.02 18.97
CA GLY A 26 13.66 2.99 19.70
C GLY A 26 13.13 1.57 19.52
N LEU A 27 12.68 1.23 18.30
CA LEU A 27 12.29 -0.13 17.93
C LEU A 27 13.39 -1.13 18.33
N ARG A 28 13.13 -1.92 19.37
CA ARG A 28 13.86 -3.18 19.58
C ARG A 28 13.39 -4.13 18.49
N ALA A 29 14.32 -4.85 17.86
CA ALA A 29 13.97 -5.90 16.91
C ALA A 29 13.06 -6.92 17.62
N ARG A 30 11.74 -6.81 17.39
CA ARG A 30 10.82 -7.90 17.70
C ARG A 30 11.14 -9.01 16.69
N VAL A 31 11.08 -10.27 17.13
CA VAL A 31 10.99 -11.37 16.17
C VAL A 31 9.82 -11.03 15.26
N ALA A 32 10.06 -10.98 13.95
CA ALA A 32 9.00 -10.68 12.99
C ALA A 32 7.81 -11.56 13.34
N ARG A 33 6.61 -10.97 13.41
CA ARG A 33 5.40 -11.78 13.41
C ARG A 33 5.50 -12.71 12.20
N GLY A 34 5.06 -13.95 12.37
CA GLY A 34 5.04 -14.88 11.25
C GLY A 34 4.20 -14.33 10.10
N SER A 35 3.24 -13.44 10.38
CA SER A 35 2.30 -12.88 9.41
C SER A 35 2.94 -12.10 8.26
N ARG A 36 2.24 -12.08 7.11
CA ARG A 36 2.65 -11.41 5.87
C ARG A 36 1.52 -10.60 5.26
N ILE A 37 1.88 -9.51 4.59
CA ILE A 37 1.03 -8.88 3.59
C ILE A 37 1.64 -9.18 2.22
N TRP A 38 0.86 -9.80 1.36
CA TRP A 38 1.20 -10.05 -0.02
C TRP A 38 0.51 -9.06 -0.93
N VAL A 39 1.24 -8.54 -1.90
CA VAL A 39 0.72 -7.59 -2.87
C VAL A 39 0.95 -8.11 -4.29
N GLU A 40 0.14 -7.67 -5.24
CA GLU A 40 0.24 -8.17 -6.61
C GLU A 40 1.54 -7.72 -7.30
N GLY A 41 1.86 -6.42 -7.23
CA GLY A 41 2.96 -5.81 -7.94
C GLY A 41 3.99 -5.09 -7.05
N VAL A 42 5.10 -4.72 -7.67
CA VAL A 42 6.19 -3.98 -7.01
C VAL A 42 5.82 -2.53 -6.68
N HIS A 43 4.89 -1.93 -7.43
CA HIS A 43 4.41 -0.57 -7.16
C HIS A 43 3.53 -0.53 -5.90
N ASP A 44 2.70 -1.55 -5.70
CA ASP A 44 1.91 -1.77 -4.50
C ASP A 44 2.81 -1.90 -3.28
N ALA A 45 3.81 -2.78 -3.37
CA ALA A 45 4.78 -3.00 -2.29
C ALA A 45 5.46 -1.68 -1.91
N ALA A 46 5.87 -0.90 -2.92
CA ALA A 46 6.52 0.38 -2.72
C ALA A 46 5.60 1.44 -2.08
N LEU A 47 4.32 1.52 -2.47
CA LEU A 47 3.35 2.43 -1.84
C LEU A 47 3.02 2.01 -0.41
N VAL A 48 2.82 0.70 -0.19
CA VAL A 48 2.58 0.15 1.14
C VAL A 48 3.76 0.45 2.07
N GLU A 49 4.99 0.20 1.61
CA GLU A 49 6.21 0.52 2.37
C GLU A 49 6.33 2.03 2.65
N ARG A 50 6.01 2.88 1.66
CA ARG A 50 6.11 4.33 1.80
C ARG A 50 5.18 4.89 2.86
N VAL A 51 3.94 4.41 2.93
CA VAL A 51 2.92 4.97 3.82
C VAL A 51 2.82 4.22 5.14
N TRP A 52 2.91 2.88 5.15
CA TRP A 52 2.71 2.05 6.33
C TRP A 52 3.96 1.29 6.78
N GLY A 53 5.09 1.37 6.07
CA GLY A 53 6.28 0.56 6.40
C GLY A 53 6.81 0.77 7.83
N HIS A 54 6.64 1.97 8.40
CA HIS A 54 6.97 2.21 9.83
C HIS A 54 6.09 1.37 10.76
N ASP A 55 4.77 1.42 10.58
CA ASP A 55 3.80 0.67 11.39
C ASP A 55 3.98 -0.83 11.24
N LEU A 56 4.15 -1.30 10.01
CA LEU A 56 4.37 -2.73 9.73
C LEU A 56 5.63 -3.24 10.40
N ARG A 57 6.71 -2.44 10.45
CA ARG A 57 7.93 -2.79 11.20
C ARG A 57 7.75 -2.79 12.72
N VAL A 58 6.91 -1.92 13.28
CA VAL A 58 6.52 -1.94 14.71
C VAL A 58 5.81 -3.25 15.05
N GLU A 59 4.94 -3.69 14.15
CA GLU A 59 4.14 -4.90 14.28
C GLU A 59 4.86 -6.18 13.85
N GLY A 60 6.05 -6.06 13.24
CA GLY A 60 6.83 -7.18 12.74
C GLY A 60 6.22 -7.87 11.52
N VAL A 61 5.40 -7.16 10.73
CA VAL A 61 4.75 -7.67 9.51
C VAL A 61 5.63 -7.36 8.31
N VAL A 62 5.81 -8.34 7.43
CA VAL A 62 6.60 -8.21 6.19
C VAL A 62 5.67 -8.10 4.99
N VAL A 63 6.05 -7.24 4.03
CA VAL A 63 5.36 -7.08 2.75
C VAL A 63 6.16 -7.78 1.65
N GLU A 64 5.51 -8.64 0.87
CA GLU A 64 6.12 -9.37 -0.25
C GLU A 64 5.24 -9.25 -1.50
N HIS A 65 5.83 -9.19 -2.71
CA HIS A 65 5.04 -9.21 -3.95
C HIS A 65 4.87 -10.65 -4.45
N LEU A 66 3.71 -10.97 -5.03
CA LEU A 66 3.37 -12.31 -5.53
C LEU A 66 3.81 -12.57 -6.97
N GLU A 67 4.24 -11.55 -7.71
CA GLU A 67 4.46 -11.65 -9.16
C GLU A 67 3.19 -12.11 -9.91
N GLY A 68 2.03 -11.61 -9.46
CA GLY A 68 0.72 -11.97 -9.97
C GLY A 68 -0.05 -12.96 -9.09
N LEU A 69 -1.37 -12.82 -9.10
CA LEU A 69 -2.26 -13.59 -8.22
C LEU A 69 -2.32 -15.09 -8.55
N ASP A 70 -1.92 -15.49 -9.77
CA ASP A 70 -1.87 -16.89 -10.19
C ASP A 70 -0.91 -17.72 -9.29
N ASN A 71 0.05 -17.09 -8.61
CA ASN A 71 0.99 -17.74 -7.68
C ASN A 71 0.43 -17.94 -6.27
N LEU A 72 -0.75 -17.37 -5.96
CA LEU A 72 -1.28 -17.31 -4.60
C LEU A 72 -1.42 -18.70 -3.97
N ALA A 73 -2.02 -19.66 -4.68
CA ALA A 73 -2.28 -20.99 -4.14
C ALA A 73 -0.98 -21.74 -3.77
N ALA A 74 0.03 -21.68 -4.64
CA ALA A 74 1.33 -22.29 -4.40
C ALA A 74 2.03 -21.65 -3.19
N ARG A 75 2.01 -20.32 -3.10
CA ARG A 75 2.60 -19.55 -1.99
C ARG A 75 1.91 -19.83 -0.66
N LEU A 76 0.59 -19.93 -0.65
CA LEU A 76 -0.17 -20.32 0.56
C LEU A 76 0.16 -21.74 1.01
N THR A 77 0.40 -22.65 0.07
CA THR A 77 0.77 -24.04 0.38
C THR A 77 2.16 -24.11 1.00
N GLU A 78 3.11 -23.31 0.52
CA GLU A 78 4.46 -23.23 1.09
C GLU A 78 4.47 -22.54 2.47
N PHE A 79 3.66 -21.50 2.63
CA PHE A 79 3.68 -20.67 3.83
C PHE A 79 2.87 -21.27 5.00
N GLU A 80 1.83 -22.06 4.70
CA GLU A 80 0.94 -22.72 5.67
C GLU A 80 0.34 -21.75 6.73
N PRO A 81 -0.51 -20.77 6.34
CA PRO A 81 -1.04 -19.77 7.26
C PRO A 81 -1.81 -20.37 8.44
N GLY A 82 -1.56 -19.85 9.65
CA GLY A 82 -2.16 -20.34 10.88
C GLY A 82 -2.28 -19.30 11.99
N PRO A 83 -2.66 -19.73 13.21
CA PRO A 83 -2.73 -18.86 14.38
C PRO A 83 -1.40 -18.14 14.63
N GLY A 84 -1.46 -16.82 14.83
CA GLY A 84 -0.27 -15.97 15.02
C GLY A 84 0.65 -15.76 13.79
N HIS A 85 0.32 -16.32 12.61
CA HIS A 85 1.08 -16.13 11.36
C HIS A 85 0.14 -16.13 10.14
N ARG A 86 -0.65 -15.08 10.04
CA ARG A 86 -1.71 -14.93 9.04
C ARG A 86 -1.20 -14.29 7.74
N VAL A 87 -1.92 -14.48 6.65
CA VAL A 87 -1.61 -13.84 5.34
C VAL A 87 -2.71 -12.88 4.95
N GLY A 88 -2.36 -11.61 4.82
CA GLY A 88 -3.17 -10.61 4.13
C GLY A 88 -2.76 -10.52 2.66
N VAL A 89 -3.71 -10.40 1.73
CA VAL A 89 -3.43 -10.22 0.30
C VAL A 89 -4.12 -8.94 -0.19
N LEU A 90 -3.37 -8.05 -0.82
CA LEU A 90 -3.88 -6.85 -1.51
C LEU A 90 -3.84 -7.09 -3.02
N VAL A 91 -4.99 -6.96 -3.67
CA VAL A 91 -5.18 -7.23 -5.10
C VAL A 91 -5.66 -5.98 -5.83
N ASP A 92 -5.13 -5.77 -7.04
CA ASP A 92 -5.60 -4.70 -7.92
C ASP A 92 -6.93 -5.09 -8.58
N HIS A 93 -7.75 -4.11 -8.92
CA HIS A 93 -8.99 -4.31 -9.67
C HIS A 93 -9.92 -5.41 -9.11
N LEU A 94 -9.99 -5.57 -7.78
CA LEU A 94 -10.81 -6.61 -7.15
C LEU A 94 -12.31 -6.25 -7.24
N VAL A 95 -12.94 -6.64 -8.34
CA VAL A 95 -14.36 -6.41 -8.64
C VAL A 95 -15.06 -7.76 -8.79
N ALA A 96 -16.26 -7.90 -8.21
CA ALA A 96 -17.04 -9.13 -8.27
C ALA A 96 -17.20 -9.64 -9.72
N GLY A 97 -16.92 -10.93 -9.94
CA GLY A 97 -16.99 -11.58 -11.25
C GLY A 97 -15.72 -11.46 -12.10
N SER A 98 -14.66 -10.84 -11.58
CA SER A 98 -13.32 -10.84 -12.20
C SER A 98 -12.61 -12.20 -12.06
N LYS A 99 -11.54 -12.41 -12.84
CA LYS A 99 -10.70 -13.62 -12.74
C LYS A 99 -10.11 -13.72 -11.33
N GLU A 100 -9.71 -12.59 -10.80
CA GLU A 100 -9.09 -12.39 -9.50
C GLU A 100 -10.05 -12.80 -8.37
N SER A 101 -11.35 -12.48 -8.49
CA SER A 101 -12.35 -12.89 -7.51
C SER A 101 -12.40 -14.41 -7.34
N ASN A 102 -12.29 -15.18 -8.42
CA ASN A 102 -12.36 -16.65 -8.35
C ASN A 102 -11.14 -17.25 -7.62
N LEU A 103 -9.95 -16.67 -7.82
CA LEU A 103 -8.69 -17.11 -7.19
C LEU A 103 -8.64 -16.84 -5.68
N THR A 104 -9.60 -16.08 -5.13
CA THR A 104 -9.60 -15.59 -3.75
C THR A 104 -10.63 -16.27 -2.85
N THR A 105 -11.34 -17.28 -3.38
CA THR A 105 -12.36 -18.02 -2.65
C THR A 105 -11.79 -19.24 -1.91
N GLY A 106 -12.33 -19.53 -0.73
CA GLY A 106 -12.03 -20.78 -0.01
C GLY A 106 -10.65 -20.90 0.62
N LEU A 107 -9.96 -19.79 0.91
CA LEU A 107 -8.56 -19.77 1.38
C LEU A 107 -8.36 -20.06 2.89
N GLY A 108 -9.44 -20.37 3.61
CA GLY A 108 -9.41 -20.64 5.05
C GLY A 108 -9.40 -19.38 5.93
N PRO A 109 -9.46 -19.54 7.26
CA PRO A 109 -9.68 -18.44 8.21
C PRO A 109 -8.43 -17.57 8.46
N HIS A 110 -7.24 -18.06 8.11
CA HIS A 110 -5.97 -17.36 8.34
C HIS A 110 -5.47 -16.60 7.11
N VAL A 111 -6.32 -16.46 6.09
CA VAL A 111 -6.07 -15.69 4.88
C VAL A 111 -7.19 -14.66 4.68
N LEU A 112 -6.81 -13.39 4.51
CA LEU A 112 -7.75 -12.33 4.14
C LEU A 112 -7.31 -11.72 2.81
N VAL A 113 -8.23 -11.66 1.85
CA VAL A 113 -8.01 -10.92 0.61
C VAL A 113 -8.81 -9.64 0.63
N THR A 114 -8.13 -8.54 0.31
CA THR A 114 -8.74 -7.25 0.03
C THR A 114 -8.24 -6.74 -1.31
N GLY A 115 -8.80 -5.63 -1.77
CA GLY A 115 -8.33 -4.98 -2.98
C GLY A 115 -8.98 -3.63 -3.15
N HIS A 116 -8.68 -3.00 -4.27
CA HIS A 116 -9.25 -1.72 -4.65
C HIS A 116 -9.86 -1.75 -6.06
N PRO A 117 -10.81 -0.85 -6.36
CA PRO A 117 -11.55 -0.88 -7.63
C PRO A 117 -10.75 -0.34 -8.82
N TYR A 118 -9.50 0.07 -8.60
CA TYR A 118 -8.67 0.70 -9.60
C TYR A 118 -8.03 -0.30 -10.55
N VAL A 119 -7.78 0.15 -11.78
CA VAL A 119 -7.10 -0.66 -12.80
C VAL A 119 -5.65 -0.95 -12.41
N ASP A 120 -5.02 -0.01 -11.73
CA ASP A 120 -3.64 -0.09 -11.24
C ASP A 120 -3.49 0.80 -10.01
N VAL A 121 -2.61 0.43 -9.09
CA VAL A 121 -2.33 1.18 -7.86
C VAL A 121 -1.96 2.65 -8.08
N TRP A 122 -1.44 3.04 -9.26
CA TRP A 122 -1.22 4.45 -9.58
C TRP A 122 -2.48 5.28 -9.39
N GLN A 123 -3.62 4.75 -9.84
CA GLN A 123 -4.91 5.43 -9.78
C GLN A 123 -5.43 5.59 -8.34
N ALA A 124 -4.85 4.87 -7.37
CA ALA A 124 -5.12 5.05 -5.96
C ALA A 124 -4.46 6.30 -5.36
N VAL A 125 -3.53 6.96 -6.08
CA VAL A 125 -2.98 8.26 -5.70
C VAL A 125 -3.95 9.36 -6.13
N ARG A 126 -4.26 10.28 -5.22
CA ARG A 126 -5.18 11.39 -5.47
C ARG A 126 -4.65 12.29 -6.60
N PRO A 127 -5.48 12.66 -7.59
CA PRO A 127 -5.11 13.60 -8.64
C PRO A 127 -4.45 14.90 -8.13
N GLN A 128 -4.93 15.42 -7.01
CA GLN A 128 -4.45 16.66 -6.41
C GLN A 128 -2.99 16.56 -5.94
N ALA A 129 -2.56 15.40 -5.43
CA ALA A 129 -1.17 15.17 -5.04
C ALA A 129 -0.24 15.23 -6.27
N LEU A 130 -0.76 14.86 -7.44
CA LEU A 130 -0.05 14.88 -8.72
C LEU A 130 -0.18 16.20 -9.49
N GLY A 131 -0.96 17.15 -8.98
CA GLY A 131 -1.26 18.40 -9.68
C GLY A 131 -2.07 18.21 -10.96
N ILE A 132 -2.82 17.11 -11.09
CA ILE A 132 -3.71 16.85 -12.23
C ILE A 132 -5.18 16.99 -11.79
N ALA A 133 -6.05 17.36 -12.72
CA ALA A 133 -7.48 17.54 -12.41
C ALA A 133 -8.17 16.19 -12.09
N GLU A 134 -7.90 15.18 -12.91
CA GLU A 134 -8.38 13.81 -12.74
C GLU A 134 -7.46 12.83 -13.49
N TRP A 135 -7.55 11.55 -13.16
CA TRP A 135 -6.88 10.50 -13.92
C TRP A 135 -7.51 10.38 -15.33
N PRO A 136 -6.71 10.45 -16.40
CA PRO A 136 -7.24 10.28 -17.75
C PRO A 136 -7.86 8.89 -17.96
N ARG A 137 -8.91 8.83 -18.77
CA ARG A 137 -9.50 7.55 -19.19
C ARG A 137 -8.63 6.90 -20.27
N VAL A 138 -8.27 5.64 -20.05
CA VAL A 138 -7.54 4.80 -21.00
C VAL A 138 -8.49 3.71 -21.53
N PRO A 139 -8.66 3.56 -22.86
CA PRO A 139 -9.38 2.46 -23.48
C PRO A 139 -8.84 1.09 -23.04
N ARG A 140 -9.70 0.07 -23.01
CA ARG A 140 -9.32 -1.27 -22.54
C ARG A 140 -8.33 -2.01 -23.44
N ASP A 141 -8.22 -1.61 -24.69
CA ASP A 141 -7.29 -2.16 -25.69
C ASP A 141 -5.91 -1.47 -25.68
N GLU A 142 -5.71 -0.49 -24.79
CA GLU A 142 -4.45 0.21 -24.59
C GLU A 142 -3.86 -0.18 -23.21
N ASP A 143 -2.57 -0.48 -23.14
CA ASP A 143 -1.87 -0.65 -21.86
C ASP A 143 -2.09 0.59 -20.98
N TRP A 144 -2.61 0.38 -19.77
CA TRP A 144 -3.12 1.47 -18.94
C TRP A 144 -2.01 2.46 -18.58
N LYS A 145 -0.83 1.98 -18.14
CA LYS A 145 0.30 2.84 -17.74
C LYS A 145 0.85 3.65 -18.90
N THR A 146 1.01 3.02 -20.06
CA THR A 146 1.45 3.69 -21.30
C THR A 146 0.43 4.74 -21.73
N GLY A 147 -0.86 4.41 -21.68
CA GLY A 147 -1.94 5.32 -22.06
C GLY A 147 -2.05 6.53 -21.13
N ILE A 148 -1.82 6.36 -19.83
CA ILE A 148 -1.72 7.45 -18.86
C ILE A 148 -0.54 8.35 -19.20
N CYS A 149 0.66 7.79 -19.36
CA CYS A 149 1.86 8.58 -19.59
C CYS A 149 1.78 9.38 -20.90
N ARG A 150 1.19 8.80 -21.94
CA ARG A 150 0.93 9.47 -23.22
C ARG A 150 -0.01 10.66 -23.07
N ARG A 151 -1.11 10.52 -22.31
CA ARG A 151 -2.12 11.57 -22.13
C ARG A 151 -1.63 12.71 -21.24
N LEU A 152 -0.78 12.41 -20.25
CA LEU A 152 -0.25 13.42 -19.33
C LEU A 152 1.11 13.98 -19.76
N GLY A 153 1.70 13.47 -20.85
CA GLY A 153 3.03 13.89 -21.31
C GLY A 153 4.14 13.53 -20.33
N TRP A 154 4.02 12.38 -19.66
CA TRP A 154 4.94 11.97 -18.58
C TRP A 154 6.15 11.17 -19.04
N GLY A 155 6.18 10.75 -20.30
CA GLY A 155 7.24 9.94 -20.88
C GLY A 155 6.94 8.45 -20.79
N THR A 156 7.90 7.66 -20.34
CA THR A 156 7.78 6.21 -20.17
C THR A 156 7.02 5.84 -18.89
N PRO A 157 6.46 4.61 -18.78
CA PRO A 157 5.87 4.13 -17.53
C PRO A 157 6.81 4.20 -16.32
N GLN A 158 8.11 4.03 -16.50
CA GLN A 158 9.10 4.16 -15.44
C GLN A 158 9.22 5.60 -14.95
N GLU A 159 9.17 6.58 -15.85
CA GLU A 159 9.16 8.01 -15.51
C GLU A 159 7.82 8.41 -14.88
N GLY A 160 6.71 7.89 -15.39
CA GLY A 160 5.38 8.05 -14.79
C GLY A 160 5.35 7.51 -13.36
N TRP A 161 5.89 6.31 -13.11
CA TRP A 161 5.96 5.73 -11.78
C TRP A 161 6.73 6.63 -10.81
N ARG A 162 7.90 7.13 -11.23
CA ARG A 162 8.69 8.06 -10.40
C ARG A 162 7.90 9.31 -10.03
N ARG A 163 7.07 9.84 -10.93
CA ARG A 163 6.19 10.98 -10.63
C ARG A 163 5.12 10.60 -9.60
N VAL A 164 4.43 9.47 -9.82
CA VAL A 164 3.39 8.94 -8.92
C VAL A 164 3.94 8.70 -7.52
N TYR A 165 5.03 7.93 -7.42
CA TYR A 165 5.65 7.58 -6.14
C TYR A 165 6.13 8.80 -5.36
N ASN A 166 6.72 9.80 -6.04
CA ASN A 166 7.23 11.00 -5.38
C ASN A 166 6.14 11.98 -4.93
N ALA A 167 4.91 11.87 -5.45
CA ALA A 167 3.79 12.71 -5.06
C ALA A 167 3.13 12.29 -3.73
N VAL A 168 3.39 11.08 -3.24
CA VAL A 168 2.76 10.55 -2.03
C VAL A 168 3.62 10.88 -0.83
N ASP A 169 3.18 11.68 0.12
CA ASP A 169 3.93 11.92 1.36
C ASP A 169 3.29 11.21 2.56
N SER A 170 1.96 11.01 2.51
CA SER A 170 1.20 10.37 3.58
C SER A 170 -0.07 9.70 3.06
N PHE A 171 -0.79 9.03 3.96
CA PHE A 171 -2.11 8.46 3.69
C PHE A 171 -3.10 9.46 3.07
N ARG A 172 -2.92 10.77 3.31
CA ARG A 172 -3.78 11.84 2.78
C ARG A 172 -3.72 11.96 1.26
N ASP A 173 -2.65 11.47 0.66
CA ASP A 173 -2.42 11.53 -0.79
C ASP A 173 -3.02 10.33 -1.51
N LEU A 174 -3.64 9.41 -0.75
CA LEU A 174 -4.26 8.20 -1.27
C LEU A 174 -5.79 8.27 -1.21
N GLU A 175 -6.42 7.57 -2.14
CA GLU A 175 -7.86 7.39 -2.20
C GLU A 175 -8.34 6.39 -1.13
N ALA A 176 -9.54 6.65 -0.60
CA ALA A 176 -10.11 5.88 0.50
C ALA A 176 -10.21 4.36 0.26
N PRO A 177 -10.52 3.85 -0.95
CA PRO A 177 -10.59 2.40 -1.18
C PRO A 177 -9.28 1.65 -0.89
N LEU A 178 -8.12 2.21 -1.29
CA LEU A 178 -6.83 1.60 -1.00
C LEU A 178 -6.52 1.69 0.50
N LEU A 179 -6.77 2.84 1.12
CA LEU A 179 -6.56 3.02 2.57
C LEU A 179 -7.32 1.97 3.37
N GLY A 180 -8.63 1.86 3.15
CA GLY A 180 -9.46 0.92 3.88
C GLY A 180 -9.11 -0.54 3.59
N ALA A 181 -8.62 -0.87 2.38
CA ALA A 181 -8.14 -2.21 2.07
C ALA A 181 -6.91 -2.56 2.90
N VAL A 182 -5.89 -1.69 2.90
CA VAL A 182 -4.65 -1.89 3.65
C VAL A 182 -4.90 -1.91 5.17
N GLU A 183 -5.74 -1.02 5.69
CA GLU A 183 -6.09 -0.99 7.13
C GLU A 183 -6.73 -2.31 7.58
N ARG A 184 -7.69 -2.86 6.81
CA ARG A 184 -8.28 -4.17 7.12
C ARG A 184 -7.25 -5.30 7.09
N LEU A 185 -6.29 -5.26 6.18
CA LEU A 185 -5.21 -6.24 6.15
C LEU A 185 -4.33 -6.12 7.39
N ILE A 186 -3.95 -4.90 7.77
CA ILE A 186 -3.14 -4.64 8.97
C ILE A 186 -3.85 -5.16 10.21
N ASP A 187 -5.12 -4.81 10.41
CA ASP A 187 -5.91 -5.29 11.54
C ASP A 187 -5.92 -6.83 11.58
N PHE A 188 -6.16 -7.47 10.43
CA PHE A 188 -6.22 -8.92 10.33
C PHE A 188 -4.89 -9.62 10.64
N VAL A 189 -3.77 -9.12 10.13
CA VAL A 189 -2.45 -9.77 10.31
C VAL A 189 -1.80 -9.45 11.66
N THR A 190 -2.32 -8.44 12.37
CA THR A 190 -1.85 -8.01 13.69
C THR A 190 -2.76 -8.43 14.83
N GLU A 191 -3.92 -9.00 14.53
CA GLU A 191 -4.80 -9.63 15.52
C GLU A 191 -4.03 -10.68 16.32
N THR A 192 -4.12 -10.60 17.65
CA THR A 192 -3.64 -11.62 18.56
C THR A 192 -4.80 -12.56 18.85
N ASP A 193 -4.63 -13.85 18.52
CA ASP A 193 -5.58 -14.90 18.92
C ASP A 193 -5.71 -14.99 20.46
#